data_AF-A0A9P9T891-F1
#
_entry.id   AF-A0A9P9T891-F1
#
_cell.length_a   1.000
_cell.length_b   1.000
_cell.length_c   1.000
_cell.angle_alpha   90.00
_cell.angle_beta   90.00
_cell.angle_gamma   90.00
#
_symmetry.space_group_name_H-M   'P 1'
#
loop_
_entity.id
_entity.type
_entity.pdbx_description
1 polymer ?
#
loop_
_entity_poly.entity_id
_entity_poly.type
_entity_poly.pdbx_seq_one_letter_code
_entity_poly.pdbx_strand_id
1 'polypeptide(L)'
;MASSTSPTVMNKPHPIITGTKIIRFTIPSTCRRFTVHEDLVCLTSKLFSSTLQANRKSLSPSSTCSICYDMLDPIVEDIAFCAACGQNIHAGCIERWKQRQRVGDAEKDTLPTCPMCRATWKEEPLLKSRSVREEVDAGAVQMYIDWLYTRTLRVPAGTSRNSDAFNVALLKCWAVAAAMRDEVFKNAVVGTFFDEAKARFWSDSVKWTFVEDCKVKEIKDFVMEVFLAFMEPGWFREESARWPEVFVREVGESLLEDGRMKGYEEIKSRWLEKLGSDQEGGSKETMVGVDDRDIERLVAGSTRGRGKRSADEGKGPRMKRIKWACMKDA
;
A
#
# COMPACT_ATOMS: atom_id res chain seq x y z
N MET A 1 -29.70 -28.24 -8.32
CA MET A 1 -29.92 -26.82 -8.67
C MET A 1 -28.56 -26.16 -8.73
N ALA A 2 -28.11 -25.79 -9.93
CA ALA A 2 -26.80 -25.15 -10.11
C ALA A 2 -26.96 -23.64 -9.80
N SER A 3 -26.41 -23.19 -8.68
CA SER A 3 -26.31 -21.75 -8.38
C SER A 3 -25.34 -21.12 -9.37
N SER A 4 -25.86 -20.32 -10.29
CA SER A 4 -25.05 -19.49 -11.19
C SER A 4 -24.43 -18.35 -10.39
N THR A 5 -23.15 -18.46 -10.05
CA THR A 5 -22.39 -17.34 -9.52
C THR A 5 -22.18 -16.32 -10.64
N SER A 6 -22.75 -15.13 -10.46
CA SER A 6 -22.58 -14.00 -11.38
C SER A 6 -21.08 -13.69 -11.53
N PRO A 7 -20.57 -13.50 -12.75
CA PRO A 7 -19.17 -13.15 -12.96
C PRO A 7 -18.86 -11.84 -12.24
N THR A 8 -17.96 -11.90 -11.26
CA THR A 8 -17.45 -10.74 -10.53
C THR A 8 -16.88 -9.76 -11.55
N VAL A 9 -17.46 -8.56 -11.62
CA VAL A 9 -16.96 -7.49 -12.50
C VAL A 9 -15.53 -7.18 -12.06
N MET A 10 -14.55 -7.63 -12.84
CA MET A 10 -13.15 -7.29 -12.60
C MET A 10 -12.99 -5.80 -12.89
N ASN A 11 -12.96 -4.99 -11.82
CA ASN A 11 -12.65 -3.58 -11.91
C ASN A 11 -11.31 -3.44 -12.63
N LYS A 12 -11.31 -2.69 -13.74
CA LYS A 12 -10.08 -2.44 -14.51
C LYS A 12 -9.03 -1.88 -13.56
N PRO A 13 -7.77 -2.38 -13.62
CA PRO A 13 -6.71 -1.88 -12.75
C PRO A 13 -6.57 -0.38 -12.98
N HIS A 14 -6.70 0.40 -11.91
CA HIS A 14 -6.44 1.83 -11.98
C HIS A 14 -4.95 2.03 -12.30
N PRO A 15 -4.58 3.05 -13.08
CA PRO A 15 -3.18 3.37 -13.35
C PRO A 15 -2.39 3.47 -12.05
N ILE A 16 -1.22 2.83 -12.02
CA ILE A 16 -0.36 2.81 -10.83
C ILE A 16 0.35 4.16 -10.74
N ILE A 17 0.10 4.87 -9.65
CA ILE A 17 0.78 6.12 -9.33
C ILE A 17 2.08 5.77 -8.61
N THR A 18 3.22 5.95 -9.27
CA THR A 18 4.54 5.66 -8.70
C THR A 18 5.27 6.91 -8.20
N GLY A 19 4.95 8.10 -8.71
CA GLY A 19 5.73 9.31 -8.41
C GLY A 19 7.22 9.15 -8.74
N THR A 20 8.05 10.10 -8.29
CA THR A 20 9.50 10.12 -8.59
C THR A 20 10.39 9.70 -7.42
N LYS A 21 9.86 9.73 -6.19
CA LYS A 21 10.64 9.42 -4.99
C LYS A 21 10.70 7.92 -4.77
N ILE A 22 11.90 7.45 -4.47
CA ILE A 22 12.17 6.05 -4.18
C ILE A 22 12.65 5.92 -2.74
N ILE A 23 12.07 5.00 -2.00
CA ILE A 23 12.55 4.63 -0.68
C ILE A 23 13.31 3.32 -0.73
N ARG A 24 14.31 3.21 0.14
CA ARG A 24 15.00 1.97 0.43
C ARG A 24 14.70 1.59 1.87
N PHE A 25 14.40 0.32 2.11
CA PHE A 25 14.29 -0.16 3.47
C PHE A 25 14.93 -1.53 3.68
N THR A 26 15.33 -1.79 4.92
CA THR A 26 15.89 -3.05 5.38
C THR A 26 14.98 -3.66 6.43
N ILE A 27 15.04 -4.98 6.56
CA ILE A 27 14.35 -5.73 7.62
C ILE A 27 15.41 -6.42 8.49
N PRO A 28 15.18 -6.68 9.78
CA PRO A 28 16.22 -7.20 10.67
C PRO A 28 16.66 -8.63 10.32
N SER A 29 15.75 -9.42 9.76
CA SER A 29 15.96 -10.83 9.40
C SER A 29 16.97 -11.04 8.26
N THR A 30 17.32 -10.00 7.50
CA THR A 30 18.27 -10.10 6.38
C THR A 30 18.96 -8.77 6.09
N CYS A 31 20.22 -8.80 5.65
CA CYS A 31 20.92 -7.61 5.14
C CYS A 31 20.39 -7.14 3.77
N ARG A 32 19.36 -7.78 3.20
CA ARG A 32 18.77 -7.39 1.92
C ARG A 32 18.09 -6.03 2.01
N ARG A 33 18.34 -5.18 1.02
CA ARG A 33 17.66 -3.89 0.84
C ARG A 33 16.52 -4.05 -0.16
N PHE A 34 15.36 -3.53 0.21
CA PHE A 34 14.19 -3.45 -0.64
C PHE A 34 14.04 -2.02 -1.14
N THR A 35 13.50 -1.87 -2.35
CA THR A 35 13.34 -0.57 -3.01
C THR A 35 11.91 -0.47 -3.54
N VAL A 36 11.21 0.60 -3.20
CA VAL A 36 9.82 0.84 -3.63
C VAL A 36 9.58 2.33 -3.80
N HIS A 37 8.63 2.69 -4.66
CA HIS A 37 8.20 4.07 -4.83
C HIS A 37 7.49 4.58 -3.58
N GLU A 38 7.85 5.80 -3.13
CA GLU A 38 7.34 6.42 -1.90
C GLU A 38 5.81 6.54 -1.93
N ASP A 39 5.27 7.09 -3.03
CA ASP A 39 3.84 7.30 -3.17
C ASP A 39 3.07 5.98 -3.21
N LEU A 40 3.64 4.97 -3.86
CA LEU A 40 3.00 3.67 -4.01
C LEU A 40 2.83 2.97 -2.66
N VAL A 41 3.87 2.99 -1.81
CA VAL A 41 3.79 2.35 -0.49
C VAL A 41 3.01 3.18 0.51
N CYS A 42 3.10 4.52 0.45
CA CYS A 42 2.32 5.41 1.31
C CYS A 42 0.81 5.37 1.01
N LEU A 43 0.40 4.93 -0.18
CA LEU A 43 -1.00 4.82 -0.55
C LEU A 43 -1.78 3.86 0.34
N THR A 44 -1.15 2.77 0.79
CA THR A 44 -1.83 1.72 1.56
C THR A 44 -1.24 1.50 2.95
N SER A 45 0.07 1.74 3.13
CA SER A 45 0.73 1.57 4.43
C SER A 45 0.64 2.83 5.30
N LYS A 46 -0.03 2.70 6.46
CA LYS A 46 -0.06 3.74 7.51
C LYS A 46 1.31 4.00 8.12
N LEU A 47 2.17 2.99 8.22
CA LEU A 47 3.54 3.14 8.74
C LEU A 47 4.37 4.08 7.86
N PHE A 48 4.30 3.90 6.55
CA PHE A 48 5.07 4.72 5.62
C PHE A 48 4.45 6.10 5.45
N SER A 49 3.12 6.21 5.27
CA SER A 49 2.47 7.51 5.08
C SER A 49 2.68 8.45 6.28
N SER A 50 2.45 7.97 7.51
CA SER A 50 2.62 8.78 8.73
C SER A 50 4.04 9.26 8.99
N THR A 51 5.05 8.64 8.38
CA THR A 51 6.45 9.03 8.60
C THR A 51 7.04 9.78 7.42
N LEU A 52 6.75 9.34 6.19
CA LEU A 52 7.35 9.89 4.98
C LEU A 52 6.54 11.06 4.44
N GLN A 53 5.24 11.08 4.71
CA GLN A 53 4.28 12.03 4.19
C GLN A 53 3.41 12.60 5.32
N ALA A 54 3.96 12.72 6.53
CA ALA A 54 3.24 13.08 7.76
C ALA A 54 2.35 14.32 7.62
N ASN A 55 2.81 15.33 6.89
CA ASN A 55 2.09 16.58 6.68
C ASN A 55 1.36 16.63 5.34
N ARG A 56 1.49 15.64 4.44
CA ARG A 56 0.89 15.70 3.10
C ARG A 56 -0.63 15.67 3.22
N LYS A 57 -1.30 16.63 2.60
CA LYS A 57 -2.76 16.63 2.51
C LYS A 57 -3.24 15.52 1.57
N SER A 58 -4.38 14.93 1.89
CA SER A 58 -5.06 14.01 0.97
C SER A 58 -5.33 14.70 -0.37
N LEU A 59 -5.23 13.92 -1.44
CA LEU A 59 -5.48 14.41 -2.79
C LEU A 59 -6.94 14.15 -3.15
N SER A 60 -7.76 15.21 -3.16
CA SER A 60 -9.14 15.10 -3.65
C SER A 60 -9.19 15.19 -5.18
N PRO A 61 -10.19 14.58 -5.85
CA PRO A 61 -10.38 14.76 -7.30
C PRO A 61 -10.60 16.22 -7.73
N SER A 62 -11.04 17.08 -6.80
CA SER A 62 -11.23 18.52 -6.99
C SER A 62 -10.00 19.36 -6.62
N SER A 63 -8.90 18.74 -6.21
CA SER A 63 -7.70 19.46 -5.79
C SER A 63 -7.04 20.13 -6.99
N THR A 64 -6.76 21.43 -6.87
CA THR A 64 -6.08 22.22 -7.90
C THR A 64 -4.70 22.67 -7.44
N CYS A 65 -3.77 22.78 -8.38
CA CYS A 65 -2.42 23.29 -8.12
C CYS A 65 -2.47 24.79 -7.85
N SER A 66 -1.85 25.25 -6.76
CA SER A 66 -1.90 26.67 -6.39
C SER A 66 -1.06 27.60 -7.27
N ILE A 67 -0.31 27.06 -8.24
CA ILE A 67 0.54 27.83 -9.14
C ILE A 67 -0.14 28.02 -10.51
N CYS A 68 -0.63 26.94 -11.13
CA CYS A 68 -1.28 27.00 -12.44
C CYS A 68 -2.81 26.95 -12.39
N TYR A 69 -3.40 26.61 -11.25
CA TYR A 69 -4.84 26.40 -11.05
C TYR A 69 -5.44 25.20 -11.82
N ASP A 70 -4.61 24.38 -12.46
CA ASP A 70 -5.04 23.13 -13.09
C ASP A 70 -5.26 22.01 -12.06
N MET A 71 -6.03 21.00 -12.45
CA MET A 71 -6.31 19.82 -11.62
C MET A 71 -5.03 19.04 -11.29
N LEU A 72 -4.91 18.58 -10.05
CA LEU A 72 -3.83 17.72 -9.60
C LEU A 72 -4.15 16.26 -9.91
N ASP A 73 -3.80 15.81 -11.11
CA ASP A 73 -3.94 14.42 -11.53
C ASP A 73 -2.58 13.69 -11.47
N PRO A 74 -2.38 12.75 -10.52
CA PRO A 74 -1.13 12.01 -10.36
C PRO A 74 -0.87 10.98 -11.47
N ILE A 75 -1.87 10.74 -12.35
CA ILE A 75 -1.73 9.90 -13.54
C ILE A 75 -1.07 10.71 -14.66
N VAL A 76 -1.34 12.01 -14.73
CA VAL A 76 -0.87 12.90 -15.81
C VAL A 76 0.46 13.56 -15.45
N GLU A 77 0.62 14.03 -14.22
CA GLU A 77 1.82 14.72 -13.76
C GLU A 77 2.25 14.30 -12.35
N ASP A 78 3.56 14.35 -12.10
CA ASP A 78 4.10 14.13 -10.76
C ASP A 78 3.63 15.23 -9.80
N ILE A 79 3.27 14.82 -8.58
CA ILE A 79 2.82 15.71 -7.52
C ILE A 79 3.89 15.81 -6.44
N ALA A 80 4.36 17.02 -6.17
CA ALA A 80 5.16 17.36 -5.00
C ALA A 80 4.26 17.91 -3.88
N PHE A 81 4.76 17.91 -2.64
CA PHE A 81 4.04 18.53 -1.53
C PHE A 81 4.98 19.34 -0.63
N CYS A 82 4.42 20.37 0.02
CA CYS A 82 5.16 21.16 0.99
C CYS A 82 5.29 20.39 2.32
N ALA A 83 6.53 20.19 2.79
CA ALA A 83 6.77 19.53 4.08
C ALA A 83 6.22 20.29 5.30
N ALA A 84 5.94 21.59 5.18
CA ALA A 84 5.41 22.42 6.27
C ALA A 84 3.88 22.45 6.32
N CYS A 85 3.22 22.81 5.22
CA CYS A 85 1.76 22.96 5.18
C CYS A 85 1.01 21.83 4.46
N GLY A 86 1.74 20.87 3.88
CA GLY A 86 1.14 19.71 3.23
C GLY A 86 0.55 19.92 1.85
N GLN A 87 0.54 21.15 1.33
CA GLN A 87 -0.13 21.44 0.06
C GLN A 87 0.52 20.67 -1.10
N ASN A 88 -0.31 19.94 -1.85
CA ASN A 88 0.04 19.28 -3.11
C ASN A 88 0.16 20.31 -4.25
N ILE A 89 1.19 20.17 -5.09
CA ILE A 89 1.54 21.05 -6.20
C ILE A 89 2.16 20.17 -7.30
N HIS A 90 1.90 20.43 -8.58
CA HIS A 90 2.64 19.74 -9.65
C HIS A 90 4.14 19.94 -9.49
N ALA A 91 4.93 18.88 -9.64
CA ALA A 91 6.38 18.91 -9.51
C ALA A 91 6.99 19.94 -10.48
N GLY A 92 6.54 19.97 -11.73
CA GLY A 92 7.00 20.95 -12.72
C GLY A 92 6.62 22.40 -12.39
N CYS A 93 5.51 22.62 -11.69
CA CYS A 93 5.10 23.96 -11.24
C CYS A 93 5.98 24.47 -10.10
N ILE A 94 6.27 23.63 -9.10
CA ILE A 94 7.12 24.04 -7.98
C ILE A 94 8.58 24.22 -8.42
N GLU A 95 9.10 23.42 -9.36
CA GLU A 95 10.46 23.64 -9.87
C GLU A 95 10.61 24.97 -10.61
N ARG A 96 9.62 25.35 -11.45
CA ARG A 96 9.60 26.68 -12.09
C ARG A 96 9.51 27.81 -11.06
N TRP A 97 8.76 27.61 -9.97
CA TRP A 97 8.66 28.57 -8.88
C TRP A 97 10.01 28.77 -8.18
N LYS A 98 10.71 27.68 -7.81
CA LYS A 98 12.05 27.74 -7.23
C LYS A 98 13.05 28.46 -8.14
N GLN A 99 13.01 28.18 -9.45
CA GLN A 99 13.89 28.83 -10.43
C GLN A 99 13.69 30.35 -10.48
N ARG A 100 12.43 30.83 -10.44
CA ARG A 100 12.14 32.27 -10.46
C ARG A 100 12.66 33.00 -9.22
N GLN A 101 12.56 32.39 -8.04
CA GLN A 101 13.07 32.99 -6.81
C GLN A 101 14.60 33.14 -6.83
N ARG A 102 15.33 32.19 -7.44
CA ARG A 102 16.79 32.25 -7.57
C ARG A 102 17.31 33.37 -8.50
N VAL A 103 16.48 33.90 -9.40
CA VAL A 103 16.89 34.95 -10.35
C VAL A 103 16.63 36.36 -9.80
N GLY A 104 15.65 36.53 -8.92
CA GLY A 104 15.23 37.82 -8.39
C GLY A 104 16.09 38.34 -7.23
N ASP A 105 16.62 37.44 -6.40
CA ASP A 105 17.42 37.80 -5.24
C ASP A 105 18.92 37.67 -5.56
N ALA A 106 19.61 38.80 -5.68
CA ALA A 106 21.06 38.84 -5.90
C ALA A 106 21.89 38.38 -4.68
N GLU A 107 21.24 38.19 -3.52
CA GLU A 107 21.82 37.50 -2.37
C GLU A 107 21.71 35.98 -2.58
N LYS A 108 22.87 35.36 -2.82
CA LYS A 108 23.03 33.98 -3.34
C LYS A 108 22.46 32.84 -2.48
N ASP A 109 21.98 33.08 -1.27
CA ASP A 109 21.72 32.01 -0.28
C ASP A 109 20.26 31.90 0.19
N THR A 110 19.31 32.65 -0.40
CA THR A 110 17.91 32.54 -0.01
C THR A 110 17.29 31.23 -0.54
N LEU A 111 16.95 30.32 0.36
CA LEU A 111 16.27 29.07 0.02
C LEU A 111 14.86 29.35 -0.53
N PRO A 112 14.39 28.61 -1.55
CA PRO A 112 13.07 28.81 -2.11
C PRO A 112 11.98 28.59 -1.07
N THR A 113 10.83 29.25 -1.23
CA THR A 113 9.70 29.18 -0.28
C THR A 113 8.45 28.58 -0.91
N CYS A 114 7.58 28.01 -0.09
CA CYS A 114 6.29 27.48 -0.52
C CYS A 114 5.36 28.61 -1.00
N PRO A 115 4.71 28.51 -2.17
CA PRO A 115 3.79 29.54 -2.66
C PRO A 115 2.56 29.74 -1.76
N MET A 116 2.20 28.73 -0.94
CA MET A 116 1.04 28.81 -0.06
C MET A 116 1.35 29.39 1.32
N CYS A 117 2.32 28.80 2.03
CA CYS A 117 2.59 29.15 3.42
C CYS A 117 3.88 29.96 3.60
N ARG A 118 4.63 30.22 2.53
CA ARG A 118 5.93 30.92 2.52
C ARG A 118 7.04 30.27 3.38
N ALA A 119 6.78 29.12 3.99
CA ALA A 119 7.82 28.36 4.67
C ALA A 119 8.90 27.92 3.68
N THR A 120 10.14 27.82 4.13
CA THR A 120 11.26 27.33 3.33
C THR A 120 10.96 25.95 2.75
N TRP A 121 11.12 25.82 1.44
CA TRP A 121 10.92 24.58 0.72
C TRP A 121 12.14 23.67 0.92
N LYS A 122 11.98 22.68 1.79
CA LYS A 122 13.02 21.67 2.03
C LYS A 122 13.07 20.73 0.83
N GLU A 123 14.24 20.62 0.21
CA GLU A 123 14.52 19.54 -0.72
C GLU A 123 14.74 18.26 0.08
N GLU A 124 13.83 17.31 -0.06
CA GLU A 124 14.03 16.00 0.52
C GLU A 124 15.01 15.20 -0.34
N PRO A 125 15.90 14.40 0.27
CA PRO A 125 16.78 13.53 -0.48
C PRO A 125 15.95 12.56 -1.34
N LEU A 126 16.40 12.34 -2.57
CA LEU A 126 15.74 11.41 -3.52
C LEU A 126 15.68 9.97 -2.99
N LEU A 127 16.58 9.62 -2.08
CA LEU A 127 16.68 8.31 -1.47
C LEU A 127 16.62 8.44 0.05
N LYS A 128 15.52 7.97 0.63
CA LYS A 128 15.38 7.79 2.08
C LYS A 128 15.66 6.32 2.42
N SER A 129 16.53 6.08 3.39
CA SER A 129 16.77 4.73 3.93
C SER A 129 16.01 4.56 5.24
N ARG A 130 15.31 3.45 5.41
CA ARG A 130 14.57 3.13 6.64
C ARG A 130 14.74 1.68 7.07
N SER A 131 14.67 1.40 8.36
CA SER A 131 14.56 0.04 8.88
C SER A 131 13.12 -0.23 9.34
N VAL A 132 12.54 -1.34 8.90
CA VAL A 132 11.36 -1.93 9.55
C VAL A 132 11.86 -2.59 10.83
N ARG A 133 11.16 -2.41 11.95
CA ARG A 133 11.65 -2.88 13.26
C ARG A 133 11.33 -4.36 13.49
N GLU A 134 10.25 -4.81 12.87
CA GLU A 134 9.68 -6.13 13.01
C GLU A 134 10.47 -7.15 12.19
N GLU A 135 10.71 -8.32 12.78
CA GLU A 135 11.28 -9.46 12.08
C GLU A 135 10.21 -10.08 11.18
N VAL A 136 10.36 -9.85 9.88
CA VAL A 136 9.45 -10.36 8.85
C VAL A 136 10.22 -11.18 7.81
N ASP A 137 9.51 -12.07 7.13
CA ASP A 137 10.10 -12.93 6.11
C ASP A 137 10.43 -12.13 4.83
N ALA A 138 11.65 -12.30 4.31
CA ALA A 138 12.14 -11.56 3.14
C ALA A 138 11.36 -11.90 1.85
N GLY A 139 10.91 -13.15 1.70
CA GLY A 139 10.08 -13.58 0.58
C GLY A 139 8.68 -12.96 0.65
N ALA A 140 8.09 -12.91 1.83
CA ALA A 140 6.80 -12.23 2.05
C ALA A 140 6.90 -10.71 1.81
N VAL A 141 8.02 -10.07 2.15
CA VAL A 141 8.25 -8.65 1.81
C VAL A 141 8.34 -8.45 0.30
N GLN A 142 8.97 -9.38 -0.43
CA GLN A 142 8.98 -9.32 -1.89
C GLN A 142 7.56 -9.45 -2.46
N MET A 143 6.76 -10.39 -1.94
CA MET A 143 5.36 -10.57 -2.37
C MET A 143 4.50 -9.33 -2.08
N TYR A 144 4.73 -8.64 -0.95
CA TYR A 144 4.09 -7.36 -0.64
C TYR A 144 4.46 -6.27 -1.67
N ILE A 145 5.74 -6.15 -2.03
CA ILE A 145 6.18 -5.19 -3.05
C ILE A 145 5.55 -5.55 -4.41
N ASP A 146 5.58 -6.81 -4.81
CA ASP A 146 4.97 -7.26 -6.06
C ASP A 146 3.46 -6.97 -6.07
N TRP A 147 2.78 -7.14 -4.92
CA TRP A 147 1.38 -6.77 -4.76
C TRP A 147 1.15 -5.26 -4.87
N LEU A 148 2.02 -4.41 -4.33
CA LEU A 148 1.88 -2.95 -4.47
C LEU A 148 1.82 -2.53 -5.94
N TYR A 149 2.66 -3.13 -6.79
CA TYR A 149 2.66 -2.84 -8.22
C TYR A 149 1.54 -3.54 -8.99
N THR A 150 1.24 -4.80 -8.68
CA THR A 150 0.32 -5.60 -9.52
C THR A 150 -1.12 -5.62 -8.99
N ARG A 151 -1.33 -5.16 -7.76
CA ARG A 151 -2.57 -5.32 -6.98
C ARG A 151 -3.09 -6.74 -6.89
N THR A 152 -2.22 -7.72 -7.15
CA THR A 152 -2.53 -9.14 -7.17
C THR A 152 -1.53 -9.86 -6.28
N LEU A 153 -2.02 -10.56 -5.26
CA LEU A 153 -1.14 -11.34 -4.39
C LEU A 153 -0.75 -12.62 -5.14
N ARG A 154 0.53 -12.73 -5.50
CA ARG A 154 1.05 -13.88 -6.24
C ARG A 154 1.90 -14.75 -5.34
N VAL A 155 1.38 -15.92 -4.99
CA VAL A 155 2.19 -16.97 -4.35
C VAL A 155 3.00 -17.68 -5.44
N PRO A 156 4.28 -18.05 -5.20
CA PRO A 156 5.11 -18.72 -6.20
C PRO A 156 4.41 -19.93 -6.83
N ALA A 157 4.50 -20.06 -8.16
CA ALA A 157 3.77 -21.08 -8.93
C ALA A 157 4.11 -22.54 -8.56
N GLY A 158 5.27 -22.77 -7.94
CA GLY A 158 5.66 -24.09 -7.44
C GLY A 158 4.93 -24.51 -6.16
N THR A 159 4.23 -23.59 -5.50
CA THR A 159 3.52 -23.87 -4.24
C THR A 159 2.08 -24.27 -4.54
N SER A 160 1.73 -25.52 -4.22
CA SER A 160 0.36 -26.00 -4.38
C SER A 160 -0.60 -25.23 -3.47
N ARG A 161 -1.72 -24.73 -4.00
CA ARG A 161 -2.76 -24.00 -3.24
C ARG A 161 -3.41 -24.81 -2.12
N ASN A 162 -3.29 -26.14 -2.16
CA ASN A 162 -3.80 -27.04 -1.12
C ASN A 162 -2.70 -27.51 -0.15
N SER A 163 -1.50 -26.95 -0.24
CA SER A 163 -0.37 -27.31 0.61
C SER A 163 -0.25 -26.37 1.80
N ASP A 164 0.34 -26.86 2.87
CA ASP A 164 0.59 -26.02 4.04
C ASP A 164 1.65 -24.95 3.79
N ALA A 165 2.57 -25.19 2.87
CA ALA A 165 3.53 -24.18 2.41
C ALA A 165 2.83 -22.94 1.81
N PHE A 166 1.68 -23.11 1.15
CA PHE A 166 0.86 -21.99 0.67
C PHE A 166 0.30 -21.18 1.83
N ASN A 167 -0.26 -21.85 2.82
CA ASN A 167 -0.80 -21.21 4.02
C ASN A 167 0.28 -20.45 4.78
N VAL A 168 1.45 -21.06 5.04
CA VAL A 168 2.59 -20.41 5.69
C VAL A 168 3.01 -19.15 4.91
N ALA A 169 3.05 -19.20 3.57
CA ALA A 169 3.36 -18.04 2.76
C ALA A 169 2.34 -16.89 2.94
N LEU A 170 1.04 -17.21 2.98
CA LEU A 170 -0.01 -16.22 3.25
C LEU A 170 0.08 -15.64 4.66
N LEU A 171 0.29 -16.48 5.68
CA LEU A 171 0.42 -16.02 7.06
C LEU A 171 1.65 -15.12 7.25
N LYS A 172 2.77 -15.43 6.58
CA LYS A 172 3.94 -14.54 6.53
C LYS A 172 3.64 -13.22 5.82
N CYS A 173 2.84 -13.22 4.75
CA CYS A 173 2.37 -11.99 4.11
C CYS A 173 1.48 -11.16 5.03
N TRP A 174 0.63 -11.79 5.83
CA TRP A 174 -0.14 -11.10 6.86
C TRP A 174 0.80 -10.47 7.91
N ALA A 175 1.82 -11.18 8.38
CA ALA A 175 2.80 -10.60 9.31
C ALA A 175 3.48 -9.35 8.71
N VAL A 176 3.80 -9.36 7.41
CA VAL A 176 4.26 -8.15 6.70
C VAL A 176 3.19 -7.06 6.70
N ALA A 177 1.94 -7.37 6.39
CA ALA A 177 0.83 -6.40 6.43
C ALA A 177 0.72 -5.72 7.80
N ALA A 178 0.81 -6.51 8.88
CA ALA A 178 0.77 -6.01 10.26
C ALA A 178 1.98 -5.10 10.57
N ALA A 179 3.19 -5.52 10.21
CA ALA A 179 4.41 -4.72 10.39
C ALA A 179 4.33 -3.38 9.62
N MET A 180 3.81 -3.41 8.39
CA MET A 180 3.64 -2.22 7.55
C MET A 180 2.39 -1.41 7.91
N ARG A 181 1.52 -1.91 8.81
CA ARG A 181 0.22 -1.31 9.14
C ARG A 181 -0.59 -1.03 7.86
N ASP A 182 -0.61 -2.01 6.96
CA ASP A 182 -1.29 -1.96 5.66
C ASP A 182 -2.51 -2.89 5.67
N GLU A 183 -3.66 -2.32 6.03
CA GLU A 183 -4.93 -3.04 6.09
C GLU A 183 -5.40 -3.49 4.70
N VAL A 184 -5.09 -2.72 3.65
CA VAL A 184 -5.51 -3.09 2.28
C VAL A 184 -4.79 -4.36 1.82
N PHE A 185 -3.50 -4.48 2.14
CA PHE A 185 -2.75 -5.70 1.89
C PHE A 185 -3.22 -6.86 2.77
N LYS A 186 -3.48 -6.61 4.06
CA LYS A 186 -4.07 -7.60 4.97
C LYS A 186 -5.36 -8.19 4.38
N ASN A 187 -6.25 -7.31 3.91
CA ASN A 187 -7.51 -7.72 3.30
C ASN A 187 -7.29 -8.60 2.06
N ALA A 188 -6.31 -8.24 1.23
CA ALA A 188 -5.95 -9.05 0.06
C ALA A 188 -5.42 -10.44 0.45
N VAL A 189 -4.61 -10.54 1.51
CA VAL A 189 -4.10 -11.81 2.03
C VAL A 189 -5.23 -12.70 2.54
N VAL A 190 -6.12 -12.15 3.38
CA VAL A 190 -7.25 -12.90 3.95
C VAL A 190 -8.25 -13.31 2.87
N GLY A 191 -8.57 -12.42 1.93
CA GLY A 191 -9.40 -12.75 0.77
C GLY A 191 -8.78 -13.89 -0.05
N THR A 192 -7.49 -13.81 -0.34
CA THR A 192 -6.76 -14.87 -1.07
C THR A 192 -6.82 -16.21 -0.33
N PHE A 193 -6.72 -16.21 1.01
CA PHE A 193 -6.90 -17.43 1.80
C PHE A 193 -8.29 -18.04 1.58
N PHE A 194 -9.36 -17.26 1.74
CA PHE A 194 -10.73 -17.77 1.63
C PHE A 194 -11.18 -18.10 0.20
N ASP A 195 -10.52 -17.55 -0.82
CA ASP A 195 -10.85 -17.79 -2.22
C ASP A 195 -10.01 -18.91 -2.82
N GLU A 196 -8.75 -19.06 -2.40
CA GLU A 196 -7.81 -20.00 -3.01
C GLU A 196 -7.41 -21.17 -2.12
N ALA A 197 -7.35 -20.98 -0.81
CA ALA A 197 -7.02 -22.07 0.10
C ALA A 197 -8.26 -22.95 0.28
N LYS A 198 -8.10 -24.27 0.21
CA LYS A 198 -9.13 -25.24 0.63
C LYS A 198 -9.27 -25.30 2.16
N ALA A 199 -9.14 -24.15 2.80
CA ALA A 199 -9.54 -23.83 4.17
C ALA A 199 -8.94 -24.70 5.30
N ARG A 200 -7.76 -25.30 5.14
CA ARG A 200 -7.17 -26.11 6.21
C ARG A 200 -5.75 -25.69 6.53
N PHE A 201 -5.49 -25.41 7.80
CA PHE A 201 -4.14 -25.27 8.34
C PHE A 201 -3.60 -26.64 8.74
N TRP A 202 -2.33 -26.90 8.43
CA TRP A 202 -1.63 -28.11 8.86
C TRP A 202 -0.49 -27.79 9.82
N SER A 203 0.36 -28.79 10.06
CA SER A 203 1.40 -28.77 11.07
C SER A 203 2.40 -27.62 10.90
N ASP A 204 2.81 -27.28 9.67
CA ASP A 204 3.80 -26.23 9.41
C ASP A 204 3.21 -24.84 9.66
N SER A 205 1.96 -24.59 9.26
CA SER A 205 1.26 -23.33 9.54
C SER A 205 1.11 -23.10 11.04
N VAL A 206 0.66 -24.13 11.77
CA VAL A 206 0.52 -24.02 13.23
C VAL A 206 1.88 -23.90 13.91
N LYS A 207 2.88 -24.68 13.50
CA LYS A 207 4.22 -24.55 14.05
C LYS A 207 4.77 -23.15 13.85
N TRP A 208 4.64 -22.59 12.64
CA TRP A 208 5.06 -21.22 12.36
C TRP A 208 4.31 -20.21 13.23
N THR A 209 2.99 -20.35 13.37
CA THR A 209 2.16 -19.41 14.15
C THR A 209 2.37 -19.49 15.67
N PHE A 210 2.57 -20.68 16.24
CA PHE A 210 2.58 -20.88 17.69
C PHE A 210 3.97 -21.12 18.28
N VAL A 211 4.95 -21.56 17.48
CA VAL A 211 6.31 -21.90 17.94
C VAL A 211 7.36 -20.92 17.41
N GLU A 212 7.28 -20.53 16.13
CA GLU A 212 8.32 -19.72 15.47
C GLU A 212 8.15 -18.20 15.69
N ASP A 213 7.57 -17.81 16.83
CA ASP A 213 7.46 -16.42 17.32
C ASP A 213 6.63 -15.47 16.42
N CYS A 214 5.51 -15.95 15.85
CA CYS A 214 4.52 -15.04 15.28
C CYS A 214 3.90 -14.15 16.38
N LYS A 215 4.35 -12.90 16.46
CA LYS A 215 3.91 -11.90 17.47
C LYS A 215 2.53 -11.29 17.18
N VAL A 216 1.96 -11.57 16.02
CA VAL A 216 0.67 -10.98 15.61
C VAL A 216 -0.46 -11.83 16.18
N LYS A 217 -1.05 -11.40 17.31
CA LYS A 217 -2.17 -12.07 17.97
C LYS A 217 -3.33 -12.36 17.00
N GLU A 218 -3.65 -11.40 16.13
CA GLU A 218 -4.73 -11.55 15.15
C GLU A 218 -4.53 -12.77 14.23
N ILE A 219 -3.29 -13.10 13.88
CA ILE A 219 -2.98 -14.30 13.08
C ILE A 219 -3.24 -15.58 13.89
N LYS A 220 -2.89 -15.60 15.19
CA LYS A 220 -3.16 -16.74 16.06
C LYS A 220 -4.65 -16.99 16.20
N ASP A 221 -5.40 -15.92 16.48
CA ASP A 221 -6.86 -15.97 16.60
C ASP A 221 -7.49 -16.51 15.28
N PHE A 222 -7.00 -16.03 14.12
CA PHE A 222 -7.45 -16.52 12.81
C PHE A 222 -7.17 -18.01 12.59
N VAL A 223 -5.92 -18.45 12.84
CA VAL A 223 -5.53 -19.85 12.68
C VAL A 223 -6.35 -20.76 13.59
N MET A 224 -6.55 -20.34 14.85
CA MET A 224 -7.33 -21.10 15.83
C MET A 224 -8.77 -21.32 15.37
N GLU A 225 -9.45 -20.26 14.96
CA GLU A 225 -10.85 -20.36 14.55
C GLU A 225 -11.04 -21.19 13.29
N VAL A 226 -10.21 -20.95 12.27
CA VAL A 226 -10.27 -21.73 11.04
C VAL A 226 -9.98 -23.19 11.35
N PHE A 227 -8.96 -23.49 12.17
CA PHE A 227 -8.66 -24.85 12.57
C PHE A 227 -9.84 -25.52 13.27
N LEU A 228 -10.44 -24.85 14.25
CA LEU A 228 -11.61 -25.35 14.97
C LEU A 228 -12.78 -25.64 14.03
N ALA A 229 -13.01 -24.87 12.98
CA ALA A 229 -14.09 -25.17 12.03
C ALA A 229 -13.90 -26.46 11.20
N PHE A 230 -12.67 -26.98 11.12
CA PHE A 230 -12.35 -28.22 10.38
C PHE A 230 -11.91 -29.37 11.27
N MET A 231 -11.86 -29.17 12.59
CA MET A 231 -11.44 -30.21 13.52
C MET A 231 -12.48 -31.34 13.56
N GLU A 232 -12.02 -32.58 13.36
CA GLU A 232 -12.89 -33.76 13.36
C GLU A 232 -13.07 -34.31 14.80
N PRO A 233 -14.22 -34.93 15.12
CA PRO A 233 -14.40 -35.61 16.41
C PRO A 233 -13.31 -36.68 16.61
N GLY A 234 -12.72 -36.73 17.81
CA GLY A 234 -11.64 -37.68 18.12
C GLY A 234 -10.23 -37.16 17.84
N TRP A 235 -10.08 -35.97 17.23
CA TRP A 235 -8.78 -35.38 16.90
C TRP A 235 -7.80 -35.35 18.08
N PHE A 236 -8.25 -35.02 19.30
CA PHE A 236 -7.40 -35.02 20.48
C PHE A 236 -6.76 -36.38 20.79
N ARG A 237 -7.46 -37.48 20.50
CA ARG A 237 -6.96 -38.82 20.74
C ARG A 237 -6.00 -39.27 19.64
N GLU A 238 -6.30 -38.91 18.41
CA GLU A 238 -5.67 -39.50 17.22
C GLU A 238 -4.49 -38.67 16.72
N GLU A 239 -4.61 -37.34 16.72
CA GLU A 239 -3.67 -36.47 16.02
C GLU A 239 -2.92 -35.50 16.93
N SER A 240 -3.45 -35.14 18.11
CA SER A 240 -2.88 -34.07 18.96
C SER A 240 -1.39 -34.22 19.28
N ALA A 241 -0.90 -35.47 19.44
CA ALA A 241 0.50 -35.76 19.74
C ALA A 241 1.49 -35.29 18.64
N ARG A 242 0.99 -35.00 17.43
CA ARG A 242 1.80 -34.52 16.29
C ARG A 242 1.87 -33.00 16.20
N TRP A 243 1.18 -32.28 17.09
CA TRP A 243 1.08 -30.82 17.08
C TRP A 243 1.85 -30.21 18.24
N PRO A 244 2.27 -28.93 18.13
CA PRO A 244 2.91 -28.23 19.23
C PRO A 244 2.02 -28.22 20.49
N GLU A 245 2.60 -28.55 21.64
CA GLU A 245 1.86 -28.63 22.92
C GLU A 245 1.12 -27.33 23.25
N VAL A 246 1.76 -26.18 22.99
CA VAL A 246 1.16 -24.85 23.19
C VAL A 246 -0.13 -24.70 22.38
N PHE A 247 -0.13 -25.15 21.13
CA PHE A 247 -1.32 -25.10 20.28
C PHE A 247 -2.41 -26.04 20.77
N VAL A 248 -2.07 -27.30 21.11
CA VAL A 248 -3.04 -28.28 21.61
C VAL A 248 -3.73 -27.75 22.88
N ARG A 249 -2.97 -27.10 23.77
CA ARG A 249 -3.52 -26.46 24.97
C ARG A 249 -4.48 -25.32 24.61
N GLU A 250 -4.11 -24.41 23.71
CA GLU A 250 -4.97 -23.29 23.29
C GLU A 250 -6.25 -23.76 22.59
N VAL A 251 -6.20 -24.86 21.82
CA VAL A 251 -7.41 -25.51 21.25
C VAL A 251 -8.32 -26.01 22.38
N GLY A 252 -7.74 -26.68 23.39
CA GLY A 252 -8.49 -27.18 24.55
C GLY A 252 -9.16 -26.06 25.35
N GLU A 253 -8.42 -24.98 25.63
CA GLU A 253 -8.93 -23.79 26.30
C GLU A 253 -10.07 -23.14 25.50
N SER A 254 -9.88 -22.93 24.20
CA SER A 254 -10.90 -22.34 23.32
C SER A 254 -12.20 -23.14 23.28
N LEU A 255 -12.12 -24.48 23.30
CA LEU A 255 -13.29 -25.36 23.31
C LEU A 255 -14.04 -25.34 24.64
N LEU A 256 -13.34 -25.16 25.76
CA LEU A 256 -13.95 -25.03 27.08
C LEU A 256 -14.65 -23.69 27.26
N GLU A 257 -14.13 -22.62 26.66
CA GLU A 257 -14.69 -21.27 26.76
C GLU A 257 -15.94 -21.08 25.89
N ASP A 258 -15.85 -21.35 24.58
CA ASP A 258 -16.93 -21.04 23.63
C ASP A 258 -17.92 -22.20 23.47
N GLY A 259 -17.50 -23.46 23.71
CA GLY A 259 -18.32 -24.69 23.63
C GLY A 259 -18.96 -24.99 22.27
N ARG A 260 -18.92 -24.05 21.33
CA ARG A 260 -19.59 -24.09 20.03
C ARG A 260 -18.58 -23.86 18.90
N MET A 261 -18.40 -24.88 18.08
CA MET A 261 -17.64 -24.77 16.85
C MET A 261 -18.44 -23.96 15.83
N LYS A 262 -17.83 -22.87 15.32
CA LYS A 262 -18.42 -22.01 14.29
C LYS A 262 -18.28 -22.68 12.93
N GLY A 263 -19.27 -22.51 12.06
CA GLY A 263 -19.19 -23.03 10.70
C GLY A 263 -18.18 -22.26 9.86
N TYR A 264 -17.57 -22.90 8.86
CA TYR A 264 -16.60 -22.23 7.98
C TYR A 264 -17.15 -20.96 7.31
N GLU A 265 -18.38 -21.00 6.81
CA GLU A 265 -19.04 -19.85 6.17
C GLU A 265 -19.30 -18.69 7.15
N GLU A 266 -19.56 -19.01 8.41
CA GLU A 266 -19.72 -18.01 9.49
C GLU A 266 -18.38 -17.32 9.75
N ILE A 267 -17.29 -18.09 9.87
CA ILE A 267 -15.94 -17.56 10.05
C ILE A 267 -15.53 -16.71 8.85
N LYS A 268 -15.73 -17.21 7.62
CA LYS A 268 -15.43 -16.46 6.39
C LYS A 268 -16.17 -15.13 6.36
N SER A 269 -17.48 -15.14 6.58
CA SER A 269 -18.32 -13.93 6.57
C SER A 269 -17.84 -12.93 7.61
N ARG A 270 -17.61 -13.38 8.84
CA ARG A 270 -17.19 -12.53 9.95
C ARG A 270 -15.81 -11.91 9.72
N TRP A 271 -14.86 -12.66 9.18
CA TRP A 271 -13.55 -12.12 8.84
C TRP A 271 -13.64 -11.14 7.66
N LEU A 272 -14.38 -11.45 6.60
CA LEU A 272 -14.57 -10.53 5.48
C LEU A 272 -15.30 -9.24 5.89
N GLU A 273 -16.27 -9.31 6.80
CA GLU A 273 -16.97 -8.15 7.35
C GLU A 273 -16.04 -7.27 8.20
N LYS A 274 -15.24 -7.89 9.08
CA LYS A 274 -14.23 -7.19 9.89
C LYS A 274 -13.29 -6.35 9.02
N LEU A 275 -12.89 -6.88 7.86
CA LEU A 275 -12.02 -6.19 6.90
C LEU A 275 -12.68 -4.99 6.21
N GLY A 276 -14.02 -4.98 6.11
CA GLY A 276 -14.81 -3.88 5.55
C GLY A 276 -15.05 -2.74 6.55
N SER A 277 -15.33 -3.08 7.81
CA SER A 277 -15.62 -2.08 8.85
C SER A 277 -14.42 -1.16 9.18
N ASP A 278 -13.20 -1.67 9.05
CA ASP A 278 -11.98 -0.90 9.37
C ASP A 278 -11.68 0.23 8.36
N GLN A 279 -12.30 0.23 7.18
CA GLN A 279 -12.10 1.29 6.18
C GLN A 279 -12.88 2.57 6.48
N GLU A 280 -14.04 2.47 7.13
CA GLU A 280 -14.90 3.64 7.38
C GLU A 280 -14.46 4.48 8.58
N GLY A 281 -13.71 3.90 9.53
CA GLY A 281 -13.27 4.57 10.74
C GLY A 281 -12.09 5.56 10.57
N GLY A 282 -11.39 5.51 9.43
CA GLY A 282 -10.14 6.27 9.23
C GLY A 282 -10.26 7.66 8.61
N SER A 283 -11.46 8.06 8.14
CA SER A 283 -11.63 9.29 7.35
C SER A 283 -12.63 10.30 7.93
N LYS A 284 -13.07 10.13 9.19
CA LYS A 284 -13.89 11.14 9.89
C LYS A 284 -13.01 12.21 10.57
N GLU A 285 -11.97 12.67 9.90
CA GLU A 285 -11.30 13.92 10.28
C GLU A 285 -12.16 15.08 9.72
N THR A 286 -13.04 15.59 10.59
CA THR A 286 -13.76 16.87 10.50
C THR A 286 -13.75 17.58 9.14
N MET A 287 -14.75 17.31 8.30
CA MET A 287 -15.25 18.35 7.40
C MET A 287 -15.81 19.47 8.27
N VAL A 288 -15.01 20.51 8.51
CA VAL A 288 -15.53 21.81 8.91
C VAL A 288 -16.46 22.25 7.77
N GLY A 289 -17.75 22.33 8.06
CA GLY A 289 -18.77 22.69 7.09
C GLY A 289 -18.43 24.02 6.43
N VAL A 290 -18.11 23.97 5.14
CA VAL A 290 -18.11 25.15 4.28
C VAL A 290 -19.59 25.37 3.92
N ASP A 291 -20.11 26.52 4.31
CA ASP A 291 -21.49 26.94 4.06
C ASP A 291 -21.72 27.02 2.53
N ASP A 292 -22.74 26.32 2.02
CA ASP A 292 -23.06 26.16 0.60
C ASP A 292 -23.37 27.49 -0.14
N ARG A 293 -23.39 28.62 0.58
CA ARG A 293 -23.69 29.95 0.02
C ARG A 293 -22.53 30.62 -0.72
N ASP A 294 -21.31 30.08 -0.66
CA ASP A 294 -20.14 30.70 -1.30
C ASP A 294 -19.84 30.20 -2.73
N ILE A 295 -20.49 29.13 -3.20
CA ILE A 295 -20.19 28.53 -4.51
C ILE A 295 -20.88 29.26 -5.68
N GLU A 296 -22.01 29.94 -5.47
CA GLU A 296 -22.74 30.62 -6.56
C GLU A 296 -22.14 31.97 -7.00
N ARG A 297 -21.18 32.55 -6.26
CA ARG A 297 -20.57 33.85 -6.61
C ARG A 297 -19.36 33.79 -7.53
N LEU A 298 -18.81 32.61 -7.83
CA LEU A 298 -17.57 32.49 -8.62
C LEU A 298 -17.79 32.15 -10.10
N VAL A 299 -19.02 31.83 -10.53
CA VAL A 299 -19.30 31.41 -11.93
C VAL A 299 -19.70 32.59 -12.83
N ALA A 300 -20.01 33.77 -12.28
CA ALA A 300 -20.46 34.93 -13.05
C ALA A 300 -19.36 35.99 -13.21
N GLY A 301 -18.35 35.73 -14.04
CA GLY A 301 -17.50 36.82 -14.53
C GLY A 301 -16.11 36.45 -14.99
N SER A 302 -15.96 35.78 -16.13
CA SER A 302 -14.72 35.91 -16.91
C SER A 302 -14.89 35.44 -18.36
N THR A 303 -15.45 36.30 -19.21
CA THR A 303 -15.31 36.18 -20.67
C THR A 303 -14.84 37.51 -21.23
N ARG A 304 -13.52 37.75 -21.24
CA ARG A 304 -12.90 38.75 -22.12
C ARG A 304 -11.61 38.18 -22.71
N GLY A 305 -11.51 38.33 -24.03
CA GLY A 305 -10.63 37.53 -24.86
C GLY A 305 -9.18 37.97 -24.95
N ARG A 306 -8.38 37.11 -25.58
CA ARG A 306 -7.17 37.37 -26.39
C ARG A 306 -6.69 35.98 -26.84
N GLY A 307 -6.20 35.71 -28.03
CA GLY A 307 -5.74 36.52 -29.15
C GLY A 307 -4.80 35.61 -29.94
N LYS A 308 -5.04 35.47 -31.26
CA LYS A 308 -4.26 34.67 -32.21
C LYS A 308 -2.75 35.01 -32.16
N ARG A 309 -1.89 33.99 -32.21
CA ARG A 309 -0.49 34.00 -32.71
C ARG A 309 -0.15 32.58 -33.16
N SER A 310 -0.21 32.30 -34.46
CA SER A 310 0.88 32.34 -35.46
C SER A 310 1.87 31.17 -35.31
N ALA A 311 1.83 30.30 -36.30
CA ALA A 311 2.71 29.16 -36.52
C ALA A 311 4.17 29.58 -36.70
N ASP A 312 5.09 28.80 -36.16
CA ASP A 312 6.48 28.79 -36.59
C ASP A 312 6.99 27.34 -36.59
N GLU A 313 7.32 26.84 -37.79
CA GLU A 313 7.82 25.51 -38.07
C GLU A 313 9.35 25.47 -37.86
N GLY A 314 9.78 24.99 -36.70
CA GLY A 314 11.19 24.81 -36.35
C GLY A 314 11.71 23.40 -36.59
N LYS A 315 12.56 23.25 -37.63
CA LYS A 315 13.25 22.02 -38.08
C LYS A 315 13.94 21.24 -36.94
N GLY A 316 13.71 19.92 -36.91
CA GLY A 316 14.29 18.99 -35.95
C GLY A 316 15.78 18.65 -36.20
N PRO A 317 16.57 18.36 -35.14
CA PRO A 317 17.96 17.96 -35.28
C PRO A 317 18.13 16.46 -35.62
N ARG A 318 19.02 16.20 -36.58
CA ARG A 318 19.50 14.88 -37.02
C ARG A 318 20.14 14.11 -35.86
N MET A 319 19.59 12.94 -35.50
CA MET A 319 20.25 11.93 -34.67
C MET A 319 21.47 11.35 -35.38
N LYS A 320 22.64 11.42 -34.75
CA LYS A 320 23.84 10.68 -35.14
C LYS A 320 23.78 9.26 -34.55
N ARG A 321 23.92 8.25 -35.41
CA ARG A 321 24.05 6.84 -35.01
C ARG A 321 25.34 6.63 -34.22
N ILE A 322 25.21 6.19 -32.97
CA ILE A 322 26.31 5.67 -32.16
C ILE A 322 26.46 4.17 -32.51
N LYS A 323 27.61 3.79 -33.07
CA LYS A 323 28.01 2.40 -33.28
C LYS A 323 28.52 1.83 -31.94
N TRP A 324 27.91 0.75 -31.48
CA TRP A 324 28.46 -0.08 -30.41
C TRP A 324 29.45 -1.08 -31.01
N ALA A 325 30.71 -0.99 -30.62
CA ALA A 325 31.70 -2.03 -30.86
C ALA A 325 31.64 -3.04 -29.71
N CYS A 326 31.46 -4.31 -30.06
CA CYS A 326 31.47 -5.43 -29.15
C CYS A 326 32.92 -5.86 -28.94
N MET A 327 33.48 -5.65 -27.75
CA MET A 327 34.73 -6.30 -27.34
C MET A 327 34.40 -7.69 -26.81
N LYS A 328 34.85 -8.70 -27.54
CA LYS A 328 35.11 -10.05 -27.03
C LYS A 328 36.57 -10.10 -26.54
N ASP A 329 36.83 -11.11 -25.72
CA ASP A 329 38.14 -11.68 -25.35
C ASP A 329 38.73 -11.20 -24.01
N ALA A 330 38.55 -12.01 -22.96
CA ALA A 330 39.57 -12.91 -22.41
C ALA A 330 38.97 -13.81 -21.32
#